data_AF-A0A8J7YP29-F1
#
_entry.id   AF-A0A8J7YP29-F1
#
_cell.length_a   1.000
_cell.length_b   1.000
_cell.length_c   1.000
_cell.angle_alpha   90.00
_cell.angle_beta   90.00
_cell.angle_gamma   90.00
#
_symmetry.space_group_name_H-M   'P 1'
#
loop_
_entity.id
_entity.type
_entity.pdbx_description
1 polymer ?
#
loop_
_entity_poly.entity_id
_entity_poly.type
_entity_poly.pdbx_seq_one_letter_code
_entity_poly.pdbx_strand_id
1 'polypeptide(L)'
;MESIEPNARIADLVGLLYVLNFIFKDKTDLYELEKEMEVDLDDLMPIVYTASTLGFVNATEGDISITPKGKEYIASSLKRRKEMLRGSLDNVEPFKTAISLGTFSVEKIHEELEAKGLQTYNTPSGRRDLEITLIEWGLYSGLLRKTDDGFEIQNPPRKS
;
A
#
# COMPACT_ATOMS: atom_id res chain seq x y z
N MET A 1 13.31 3.36 -5.68
CA MET A 1 12.26 2.48 -6.21
C MET A 1 11.05 2.69 -5.31
N GLU A 2 9.86 2.94 -5.86
CA GLU A 2 8.67 3.16 -5.04
C GLU A 2 8.26 1.85 -4.36
N SER A 3 8.01 1.89 -3.05
CA SER A 3 7.66 0.72 -2.24
C SER A 3 6.56 1.02 -1.25
N ILE A 4 5.82 -0.01 -0.87
CA ILE A 4 4.89 0.03 0.26
C ILE A 4 5.67 0.03 1.57
N GLU A 5 5.30 0.91 2.51
CA GLU A 5 5.96 1.00 3.81
C GLU A 5 5.52 -0.14 4.75
N PRO A 6 6.45 -0.81 5.45
CA PRO A 6 6.17 -1.90 6.39
C PRO A 6 5.08 -1.66 7.43
N ASN A 7 4.95 -0.40 7.86
CA ASN A 7 4.03 0.00 8.93
C ASN A 7 2.70 0.53 8.41
N ALA A 8 2.53 0.65 7.08
CA ALA A 8 1.27 1.09 6.49
C ALA A 8 0.24 -0.04 6.48
N ARG A 9 -0.99 0.27 6.92
CA ARG A 9 -2.15 -0.64 6.84
C ARG A 9 -3.24 -0.07 5.95
N ILE A 10 -4.11 -0.95 5.44
CA ILE A 10 -5.23 -0.52 4.59
C ILE A 10 -6.26 0.28 5.39
N ALA A 11 -6.45 -0.06 6.67
CA ALA A 11 -7.32 0.69 7.55
C ALA A 11 -6.89 2.16 7.65
N ASP A 12 -5.58 2.40 7.83
CA ASP A 12 -5.01 3.74 7.93
C ASP A 12 -5.15 4.50 6.61
N LEU A 13 -4.98 3.83 5.46
CA LEU A 13 -5.22 4.43 4.14
C LEU A 13 -6.67 4.92 4.04
N VAL A 14 -7.62 4.07 4.44
CA VAL A 14 -9.05 4.40 4.39
C VAL A 14 -9.34 5.57 5.32
N GLY A 15 -8.78 5.58 6.54
CA GLY A 15 -8.91 6.67 7.50
C GLY A 15 -8.36 7.99 6.95
N LEU A 16 -7.14 7.97 6.43
CA LEU A 16 -6.47 9.11 5.80
C LEU A 16 -7.33 9.71 4.67
N LEU A 17 -7.78 8.89 3.73
CA LEU A 17 -8.59 9.37 2.60
C LEU A 17 -9.96 9.90 3.07
N TYR A 18 -10.54 9.32 4.12
CA TYR A 18 -11.79 9.79 4.69
C TYR A 18 -11.62 11.18 5.32
N VAL A 19 -10.60 11.36 6.16
CA VAL A 19 -10.29 12.63 6.82
C VAL A 19 -10.03 13.73 5.78
N LEU A 20 -9.18 13.45 4.78
CA LEU A 20 -8.89 14.41 3.71
C LEU A 20 -10.16 14.83 2.93
N ASN A 21 -11.03 13.88 2.59
CA ASN A 21 -12.20 14.18 1.77
C ASN A 21 -13.33 14.85 2.55
N PHE A 22 -13.62 14.40 3.77
CA PHE A 22 -14.82 14.81 4.51
C PHE A 22 -14.56 15.90 5.55
N ILE A 23 -13.37 15.96 6.13
CA ILE A 23 -13.01 16.97 7.14
C ILE A 23 -12.35 18.17 6.46
N PHE A 24 -11.26 17.94 5.76
CA PHE A 24 -10.47 19.02 5.14
C PHE A 24 -10.96 19.46 3.76
N LYS A 25 -11.89 18.71 3.15
CA LYS A 25 -12.43 19.00 1.80
C LYS A 25 -11.32 19.15 0.75
N ASP A 26 -10.42 18.16 0.74
CA ASP A 26 -9.44 17.80 -0.30
C ASP A 26 -7.99 18.00 0.09
N LYS A 27 -7.64 19.10 0.75
CA LYS A 27 -6.25 19.49 1.00
C LYS A 27 -6.07 20.04 2.40
N THR A 28 -4.95 19.70 3.02
CA THR A 28 -4.48 20.27 4.28
C THR A 28 -2.95 20.21 4.34
N ASP A 29 -2.35 20.80 5.37
CA ASP A 29 -0.96 20.55 5.73
C ASP A 29 -0.84 19.32 6.65
N LEU A 30 0.35 18.71 6.68
CA LEU A 30 0.60 17.49 7.45
C LEU A 30 0.47 17.70 8.96
N TYR A 31 0.67 18.91 9.47
CA TYR A 31 0.58 19.21 10.90
C TYR A 31 -0.87 19.28 11.37
N GLU A 32 -1.75 19.87 10.58
CA GLU A 32 -3.19 19.84 10.85
C GLU A 32 -3.77 18.43 10.67
N LEU A 33 -3.25 17.65 9.71
CA LEU A 33 -3.64 16.25 9.57
C LEU A 33 -3.24 15.39 10.78
N GLU A 34 -2.02 15.57 11.29
CA GLU A 34 -1.50 14.89 12.49
C GLU A 34 -2.46 15.10 13.69
N LYS A 35 -2.85 16.35 13.94
CA LYS A 35 -3.78 16.72 15.01
C LYS A 35 -5.16 16.08 14.84
N GLU A 36 -5.70 16.12 13.62
CA GLU A 36 -7.04 15.59 13.35
C GLU A 36 -7.08 14.06 13.44
N MET A 37 -6.00 13.39 13.05
CA MET A 37 -5.91 11.94 13.14
C MET A 37 -5.52 11.45 14.55
N GLU A 38 -5.05 12.34 15.43
CA GLU A 38 -4.51 12.01 16.75
C GLU A 38 -3.38 10.95 16.68
N VAL A 39 -2.53 11.05 15.66
CA VAL A 39 -1.41 10.13 15.40
C VAL A 39 -0.14 10.95 15.20
N ASP A 40 0.95 10.56 15.85
CA ASP A 40 2.25 11.23 15.72
C ASP A 40 2.73 11.24 14.26
N LEU A 41 3.43 12.32 13.87
CA LEU A 41 3.89 12.47 12.48
C LEU A 41 4.73 11.27 12.00
N ASP A 42 5.60 10.71 12.84
CA ASP A 42 6.45 9.56 12.49
C ASP A 42 5.64 8.30 12.14
N ASP A 43 4.45 8.13 12.74
CA ASP A 43 3.53 7.02 12.47
C ASP A 43 2.59 7.33 11.30
N LEU A 44 2.29 8.61 11.07
CA LEU A 44 1.49 9.08 9.94
C LEU A 44 2.26 9.01 8.61
N MET A 45 3.56 9.29 8.61
CA MET A 45 4.34 9.37 7.38
C MET A 45 4.39 8.06 6.57
N PRO A 46 4.53 6.86 7.18
CA PRO A 46 4.45 5.59 6.45
C PRO A 46 3.18 5.45 5.61
N ILE A 47 2.02 5.86 6.15
CA ILE A 47 0.77 5.77 5.41
C ILE A 47 0.65 6.87 4.34
N VAL A 48 1.15 8.07 4.60
CA VAL A 48 1.22 9.15 3.60
C VAL A 48 2.07 8.74 2.40
N TYR A 49 3.26 8.20 2.64
CA TYR A 49 4.15 7.72 1.58
C TYR A 49 3.54 6.57 0.79
N THR A 50 2.93 5.61 1.48
CA THR A 50 2.24 4.49 0.83
C THR A 50 1.06 4.97 -0.02
N ALA A 51 0.23 5.87 0.50
CA ALA A 51 -0.92 6.43 -0.21
C ALA A 51 -0.47 7.24 -1.45
N SER A 52 0.64 7.97 -1.34
CA SER A 52 1.24 8.74 -2.43
C SER A 52 1.78 7.81 -3.52
N THR A 53 2.57 6.80 -3.14
CA THR A 53 3.08 5.74 -4.02
C THR A 53 1.94 5.02 -4.77
N LEU A 54 0.80 4.79 -4.11
CA LEU A 54 -0.37 4.18 -4.74
C LEU A 54 -1.21 5.17 -5.57
N GLY A 55 -0.87 6.45 -5.57
CA GLY A 55 -1.53 7.53 -6.32
C GLY A 55 -2.89 7.96 -5.74
N PHE A 56 -3.18 7.66 -4.48
CA PHE A 56 -4.43 8.06 -3.81
C PHE A 56 -4.36 9.46 -3.21
N VAL A 57 -3.16 9.93 -2.88
CA VAL A 57 -2.89 11.29 -2.43
C VAL A 57 -1.71 11.88 -3.21
N ASN A 58 -1.59 13.20 -3.21
CA ASN A 58 -0.35 13.91 -3.54
C ASN A 58 0.19 14.52 -2.25
N ALA A 59 1.45 14.23 -1.92
CA ALA A 59 2.14 14.82 -0.77
C ALA A 59 3.40 15.57 -1.24
N THR A 60 3.47 16.87 -1.00
CA THR A 60 4.55 17.75 -1.47
C THR A 60 4.83 18.85 -0.45
N GLU A 61 6.09 19.04 -0.05
CA GLU A 61 6.53 20.19 0.75
C GLU A 61 5.74 20.43 2.06
N GLY A 62 5.29 19.36 2.73
CA GLY A 62 4.50 19.48 3.97
C GLY A 62 2.99 19.58 3.76
N ASP A 63 2.54 19.71 2.52
CA ASP A 63 1.13 19.66 2.14
C ASP A 63 0.71 18.26 1.66
N ILE A 64 -0.57 17.94 1.87
CA ILE A 64 -1.18 16.72 1.37
C ILE A 64 -2.57 17.00 0.77
N SER A 65 -2.87 16.35 -0.34
CA SER A 65 -4.19 16.43 -0.98
C SER A 65 -4.66 15.08 -1.51
N ILE A 66 -5.96 14.81 -1.45
CA ILE A 66 -6.56 13.62 -2.04
C ILE A 66 -6.64 13.75 -3.57
N THR A 67 -6.29 12.68 -4.30
CA THR A 67 -6.41 12.66 -5.76
C THR A 67 -7.82 12.28 -6.21
N PRO A 68 -8.19 12.49 -7.49
CA PRO A 68 -9.44 11.95 -8.04
C PRO A 68 -9.58 10.43 -7.84
N LYS A 69 -8.46 9.70 -7.94
CA LYS A 69 -8.41 8.26 -7.67
C LYS A 69 -8.69 7.95 -6.19
N GLY A 70 -8.15 8.73 -5.27
CA GLY A 70 -8.46 8.64 -3.83
C GLY A 70 -9.95 8.87 -3.55
N LYS A 71 -10.55 9.89 -4.16
CA LYS A 71 -11.99 10.17 -4.05
C LYS A 71 -12.85 9.05 -4.62
N GLU A 72 -12.50 8.52 -5.79
CA GLU A 72 -13.21 7.36 -6.36
C GLU A 72 -13.09 6.15 -5.43
N TYR A 73 -11.92 5.91 -4.83
CA TYR A 73 -11.69 4.79 -3.93
C TYR A 73 -12.63 4.83 -2.71
N ILE A 74 -12.73 5.97 -2.02
CA ILE A 74 -13.63 6.11 -0.85
C ILE A 74 -15.11 6.07 -1.24
N ALA A 75 -15.49 6.54 -2.44
CA ALA A 75 -16.88 6.49 -2.91
C ALA A 75 -17.29 5.10 -3.43
N SER A 76 -16.32 4.21 -3.65
CA SER A 76 -16.53 2.92 -4.29
C SER A 76 -16.98 1.81 -3.35
N SER A 77 -17.67 0.82 -3.92
CA SER A 77 -17.96 -0.45 -3.25
C SER A 77 -16.67 -1.20 -2.88
N LEU A 78 -16.74 -2.11 -1.89
CA LEU A 78 -15.60 -2.92 -1.47
C LEU A 78 -14.94 -3.68 -2.64
N LYS A 79 -15.74 -4.25 -3.55
CA LYS A 79 -15.23 -4.94 -4.74
C LYS A 79 -14.40 -4.00 -5.61
N ARG A 80 -14.95 -2.82 -5.91
CA ARG A 80 -14.27 -1.81 -6.74
C ARG A 80 -13.01 -1.27 -6.07
N ARG A 81 -13.02 -1.07 -4.74
CA ARG A 81 -11.82 -0.72 -3.96
C ARG A 81 -10.70 -1.74 -4.13
N LYS A 82 -11.00 -3.04 -4.02
CA LYS A 82 -10.01 -4.11 -4.23
C LYS A 82 -9.43 -4.11 -5.64
N GLU A 83 -10.28 -3.93 -6.67
CA GLU A 83 -9.84 -3.82 -8.07
C GLU A 83 -8.90 -2.61 -8.28
N MET A 84 -9.27 -1.44 -7.75
CA MET A 84 -8.45 -0.24 -7.83
C MET A 84 -7.11 -0.41 -7.11
N LEU A 85 -7.14 -0.98 -5.90
CA LEU A 85 -5.94 -1.21 -5.11
C LEU A 85 -5.01 -2.19 -5.83
N ARG A 86 -5.54 -3.31 -6.34
CA ARG A 86 -4.76 -4.27 -7.12
C ARG A 86 -4.05 -3.61 -8.30
N GLY A 87 -4.75 -2.79 -9.07
CA GLY A 87 -4.14 -2.07 -10.21
C GLY A 87 -3.04 -1.08 -9.79
N SER A 88 -3.11 -0.51 -8.58
CA SER A 88 -2.02 0.30 -8.02
C SER A 88 -0.81 -0.58 -7.63
N LEU A 89 -1.06 -1.73 -7.02
CA LEU A 89 -0.01 -2.63 -6.52
C LEU A 89 0.84 -3.21 -7.66
N ASP A 90 0.27 -3.41 -8.85
CA ASP A 90 0.97 -4.01 -9.99
C ASP A 90 2.28 -3.27 -10.39
N ASN A 91 2.44 -2.00 -10.02
CA ASN A 91 3.56 -1.15 -10.43
C ASN A 91 4.56 -0.81 -9.30
N VAL A 92 4.33 -1.28 -8.08
CA VAL A 92 5.11 -0.88 -6.89
C VAL A 92 5.71 -2.11 -6.19
N GLU A 93 6.85 -1.94 -5.54
CA GLU A 93 7.43 -3.03 -4.75
C GLU A 93 6.70 -3.18 -3.40
N PRO A 94 6.61 -4.40 -2.84
CA PRO A 94 7.20 -5.67 -3.32
C PRO A 94 6.38 -6.39 -4.40
N PHE A 95 5.23 -5.85 -4.79
CA PHE A 95 4.24 -6.55 -5.62
C PHE A 95 4.66 -6.71 -7.07
N LYS A 96 5.41 -5.75 -7.61
CA LYS A 96 6.04 -5.88 -8.93
C LYS A 96 6.97 -7.10 -8.99
N THR A 97 7.80 -7.31 -7.95
CA THR A 97 8.63 -8.52 -7.84
C THR A 97 7.79 -9.77 -7.63
N ALA A 98 6.77 -9.72 -6.78
CA ALA A 98 5.84 -10.84 -6.58
C ALA A 98 5.22 -11.31 -7.91
N ILE A 99 4.79 -10.37 -8.76
CA ILE A 99 4.20 -10.66 -10.07
C ILE A 99 5.20 -11.36 -10.98
N SER A 100 6.47 -10.92 -10.98
CA SER A 100 7.51 -11.56 -11.79
C SER A 100 7.85 -12.98 -11.35
N LEU A 101 7.66 -13.30 -10.06
CA LEU A 101 7.95 -14.63 -9.51
C LEU A 101 6.79 -15.61 -9.71
N GLY A 102 5.54 -15.14 -9.74
CA GLY A 102 4.35 -15.98 -9.87
C GLY A 102 4.03 -16.74 -8.58
N THR A 103 4.87 -17.69 -8.20
CA THR A 103 4.78 -18.45 -6.94
C THR A 103 6.10 -18.37 -6.21
N PHE A 104 6.08 -18.00 -4.92
CA PHE A 104 7.29 -17.70 -4.17
C PHE A 104 7.12 -17.90 -2.65
N SER A 105 8.22 -18.21 -1.97
CA SER A 105 8.33 -18.10 -0.51
C SER A 105 8.71 -16.68 -0.10
N VAL A 106 8.49 -16.32 1.18
CA VAL A 106 8.92 -15.01 1.73
C VAL A 106 10.43 -14.82 1.55
N GLU A 107 11.22 -15.88 1.77
CA GLU A 107 12.67 -15.85 1.58
C GLU A 107 13.02 -15.50 0.14
N LYS A 108 12.40 -16.17 -0.83
CA LYS A 108 12.73 -15.99 -2.24
C LYS A 108 12.47 -14.56 -2.72
N ILE A 109 11.34 -13.98 -2.35
CA ILE A 109 11.03 -12.59 -2.72
C ILE A 109 11.94 -11.60 -1.98
N HIS A 110 12.29 -11.87 -0.73
CA HIS A 110 13.22 -11.02 0.04
C HIS A 110 14.60 -10.96 -0.63
N GLU A 111 15.17 -12.11 -1.01
CA GLU A 111 16.44 -12.19 -1.75
C GLU A 111 16.40 -11.42 -3.08
N GLU A 112 15.29 -11.54 -3.83
CA GLU A 112 15.12 -10.84 -5.11
C GLU A 112 14.98 -9.32 -4.95
N LEU A 113 14.31 -8.86 -3.89
CA LEU A 113 14.22 -7.44 -3.56
C LEU A 113 15.57 -6.87 -3.14
N GLU A 114 16.34 -7.63 -2.34
CA GLU A 114 17.70 -7.26 -1.95
C GLU A 114 18.63 -7.19 -3.16
N ALA A 115 18.57 -8.17 -4.06
CA ALA A 115 19.33 -8.18 -5.31
C ALA A 115 18.99 -7.00 -6.24
N LYS A 116 17.75 -6.49 -6.17
CA LYS A 116 17.31 -5.27 -6.86
C LYS A 116 17.69 -3.97 -6.14
N GLY A 117 18.33 -4.07 -4.96
CA GLY A 117 18.79 -2.95 -4.16
C GLY A 117 17.71 -2.29 -3.30
N LEU A 118 16.54 -2.90 -3.11
CA LEU A 118 15.48 -2.34 -2.28
C LEU A 118 15.86 -2.42 -0.79
N GLN A 119 15.94 -1.27 -0.13
CA GLN A 119 16.37 -1.19 1.27
C GLN A 119 15.22 -1.28 2.29
N THR A 120 13.96 -1.11 1.85
CA THR A 120 12.76 -1.05 2.71
C THR A 120 12.63 -2.23 3.66
N TYR A 121 13.08 -3.42 3.24
CA TYR A 121 13.03 -4.66 4.02
C TYR A 121 14.43 -5.16 4.43
N ASN A 122 15.44 -4.30 4.41
CA ASN A 122 16.81 -4.63 4.81
C ASN A 122 17.06 -4.32 6.29
N THR A 123 16.29 -4.99 7.16
CA THR A 123 16.38 -4.86 8.62
C THR A 123 16.32 -6.25 9.26
N PRO A 124 16.70 -6.41 10.55
CA PRO A 124 16.55 -7.70 11.25
C PRO A 124 15.11 -8.25 11.24
N SER A 125 14.09 -7.37 11.18
CA SER A 125 12.68 -7.72 11.07
C SER A 125 12.15 -7.77 9.63
N GLY A 126 12.95 -7.38 8.64
CA GLY A 126 12.50 -7.06 7.28
C GLY A 126 11.75 -8.19 6.57
N ARG A 127 12.10 -9.46 6.82
CA ARG A 127 11.35 -10.61 6.30
C ARG A 127 9.94 -10.72 6.88
N ARG A 128 9.79 -10.49 8.19
CA ARG A 128 8.48 -10.47 8.86
C ARG A 128 7.65 -9.30 8.35
N ASP A 129 8.28 -8.14 8.21
CA ASP A 129 7.65 -6.91 7.73
C ASP A 129 7.18 -7.04 6.28
N LEU A 130 7.99 -7.69 5.44
CA LEU A 130 7.62 -8.05 4.07
C LEU A 130 6.43 -9.02 4.06
N GLU A 131 6.45 -10.07 4.89
CA GLU A 131 5.32 -11.01 4.98
C GLU A 131 4.03 -10.30 5.40
N ILE A 132 4.09 -9.42 6.40
CA ILE A 132 2.95 -8.60 6.83
C ILE A 132 2.47 -7.73 5.68
N THR A 133 3.37 -7.09 4.93
CA THR A 133 3.01 -6.27 3.77
C THR A 133 2.27 -7.09 2.70
N LEU A 134 2.79 -8.28 2.37
CA LEU A 134 2.18 -9.18 1.39
C LEU A 134 0.80 -9.65 1.83
N ILE A 135 0.60 -9.91 3.12
CA ILE A 135 -0.70 -10.27 3.69
C ILE A 135 -1.64 -9.07 3.65
N GLU A 136 -1.26 -7.95 4.24
CA GLU A 136 -2.10 -6.77 4.40
C GLU A 136 -2.59 -6.25 3.04
N TRP A 137 -1.68 -6.10 2.08
CA TRP A 137 -1.99 -5.48 0.80
C TRP A 137 -2.32 -6.51 -0.30
N GLY A 138 -1.55 -7.60 -0.36
CA GLY A 138 -1.67 -8.60 -1.41
C GLY A 138 -2.91 -9.49 -1.28
N LEU A 139 -3.19 -10.01 -0.08
CA LEU A 139 -4.39 -10.84 0.13
C LEU A 139 -5.66 -9.98 0.10
N TYR A 140 -5.63 -8.78 0.70
CA TYR A 140 -6.81 -7.90 0.72
C TYR A 140 -7.26 -7.52 -0.69
N SER A 141 -6.33 -7.09 -1.54
CA SER A 141 -6.59 -6.72 -2.93
C SER A 141 -6.98 -7.92 -3.81
N GLY A 142 -6.76 -9.14 -3.32
CA GLY A 142 -6.92 -10.36 -4.10
C GLY A 142 -5.82 -10.53 -5.16
N LEU A 143 -4.71 -9.81 -5.05
CA LEU A 143 -3.52 -10.02 -5.89
C LEU A 143 -2.83 -11.34 -5.56
N LEU A 144 -2.74 -11.65 -4.27
CA LEU A 144 -2.04 -12.81 -3.74
C LEU A 144 -3.00 -13.79 -3.09
N ARG A 145 -2.62 -15.06 -3.08
CA ARG A 145 -3.17 -16.11 -2.22
C ARG A 145 -2.05 -16.70 -1.38
N LYS A 146 -2.31 -16.98 -0.10
CA LYS A 146 -1.39 -17.74 0.75
C LYS A 146 -1.42 -19.22 0.36
N THR A 147 -0.25 -19.85 0.29
CA THR A 147 -0.05 -21.29 0.11
C THR A 147 0.69 -21.86 1.31
N ASP A 148 0.82 -23.19 1.38
CA ASP A 148 1.60 -23.85 2.45
C ASP A 148 3.08 -23.42 2.42
N ASP A 149 3.62 -23.18 1.22
CA ASP A 149 5.04 -22.84 1.00
C ASP A 149 5.30 -21.33 0.81
N GLY A 150 4.28 -20.48 0.86
CA GLY A 150 4.42 -19.04 0.63
C GLY A 150 3.20 -18.36 0.03
N PHE A 151 3.37 -17.79 -1.16
CA PHE A 151 2.36 -17.00 -1.86
C PHE A 151 2.33 -17.31 -3.36
N GLU A 152 1.17 -17.08 -3.97
CA GLU A 152 0.94 -17.21 -5.40
C GLU A 152 0.13 -16.03 -5.95
N ILE A 153 0.45 -15.55 -7.15
CA ILE A 153 -0.35 -14.57 -7.88
C ILE A 153 -1.70 -15.17 -8.27
N GLN A 154 -2.78 -14.52 -7.85
CA GLN A 154 -4.11 -14.84 -8.37
C GLN A 154 -4.30 -14.14 -9.71
N ASN A 155 -4.64 -14.86 -10.77
CA ASN A 155 -5.11 -14.22 -12.00
C ASN A 155 -6.45 -13.52 -11.72
N PRO A 156 -6.69 -12.29 -12.23
CA PRO A 156 -8.01 -11.69 -12.14
C PRO A 156 -9.02 -12.66 -12.78
N PRO A 157 -10.23 -12.81 -12.22
CA PRO A 157 -11.25 -13.64 -12.84
C PRO A 157 -11.43 -13.16 -14.28
N ARG A 158 -11.32 -14.09 -15.25
CA ARG A 158 -11.64 -13.78 -16.65
C ARG A 158 -13.04 -13.19 -16.65
N LYS A 159 -13.18 -11.93 -17.10
CA LYS A 159 -14.50 -11.36 -17.38
C LYS A 159 -15.14 -12.26 -18.43
N SER A 160 -16.10 -13.09 -18.00
CA SER A 160 -17.04 -13.80 -18.87
C SER A 160 -17.95 -12.81 -19.56
#